data_AF-A0A7V3UDH8-F1
#
_entry.id   AF-A0A7V3UDH8-F1
#
_cell.length_a   1.000
_cell.length_b   1.000
_cell.length_c   1.000
_cell.angle_alpha   90.00
_cell.angle_beta   90.00
_cell.angle_gamma   90.00
#
_symmetry.space_group_name_H-M   'P 1'
#
loop_
_entity.id
_entity.type
_entity.pdbx_description
1 polymer ?
#
loop_
_entity_poly.entity_id
_entity_poly.type
_entity_poly.pdbx_seq_one_letter_code
_entity_poly.pdbx_strand_id
1 'polypeptide(L)'
;MRVLIFIFYFLLIHCLASVAQPCSEDAKTKKGSWEKTADFNYFAPTVHPETKKNINAIKLLLDTIAGIFIRSNPRPVGASAEWQRYLEAEKDSVTSPDPSFTNYQFVASFYPFICSKGVVKPFSQTDIWLYVHVNGYWPSGHTLQHEINKTLGEKLFTLPPRKGVLNGYPLFEPIPRGEKDNPKLFFYSVLIHQPGKFPYLPVTRAEFFALNKKLIDQKEKEYQQGLEFQRNRQGEEWYRKESERVRKQFQATRDNLNKLEKAYAAELNEPVYLKTWEWTLRSVEIANPANKDIFVSPSEGFQLVRSNPDYVNKNKARWKPQFIWIKWYKPVGNPAAIELDNLLKNQFDFSKLGKLLN
;
A
#
# COMPACT_ATOMS: atom_id res chain seq x y z
N MET A 1 -24.94 63.53 28.85
CA MET A 1 -23.57 63.27 28.33
C MET A 1 -22.69 62.49 29.31
N ARG A 2 -23.21 61.44 29.98
CA ARG A 2 -22.45 60.60 30.93
C ARG A 2 -22.73 59.09 30.83
N VAL A 3 -23.61 58.67 29.92
CA VAL A 3 -24.02 57.25 29.75
C VAL A 3 -23.40 56.62 28.50
N LEU A 4 -22.86 57.41 27.57
CA LEU A 4 -22.24 56.92 26.32
C LEU A 4 -20.76 56.51 26.43
N ILE A 5 -20.09 56.79 27.56
CA ILE A 5 -18.66 56.47 27.74
C ILE A 5 -18.45 55.05 28.30
N PHE A 6 -19.45 54.48 28.99
CA PHE A 6 -19.32 53.16 29.62
C PHE A 6 -19.47 51.97 28.65
N ILE A 7 -20.17 52.15 27.53
CA ILE A 7 -20.38 51.09 26.53
C ILE A 7 -19.15 50.93 25.63
N PHE A 8 -18.35 51.98 25.43
CA PHE A 8 -17.15 51.92 24.60
C PHE A 8 -15.97 51.21 25.30
N TYR A 9 -15.88 51.26 26.63
CA TYR A 9 -14.85 50.55 27.39
C TYR A 9 -15.10 49.03 27.50
N PHE A 10 -16.36 48.60 27.52
CA PHE A 10 -16.70 47.16 27.61
C PHE A 10 -16.51 46.42 26.27
N LEU A 11 -16.62 47.13 25.14
CA LEU A 11 -16.36 46.59 23.80
C LEU A 11 -14.86 46.49 23.45
N LEU A 12 -14.00 47.29 24.11
CA LEU A 12 -12.54 47.20 23.93
C LEU A 12 -11.89 46.04 24.70
N ILE A 13 -12.52 45.55 25.78
CA ILE A 13 -11.99 44.43 26.59
C ILE A 13 -12.33 43.06 25.99
N HIS A 14 -13.37 42.97 25.16
CA HIS A 14 -13.72 41.72 24.45
C HIS A 14 -13.01 41.55 23.10
N CYS A 15 -12.20 42.53 22.68
CA CYS A 15 -11.33 42.46 21.50
C CYS A 15 -9.86 42.16 21.85
N LEU A 16 -9.55 41.81 23.10
CA LEU A 16 -8.38 40.99 23.37
C LEU A 16 -8.70 39.61 22.83
N ALA A 17 -8.41 39.45 21.54
CA ALA A 17 -8.12 38.18 20.92
C ALA A 17 -7.47 37.29 21.99
N SER A 18 -7.95 36.06 22.14
CA SER A 18 -7.14 35.04 22.80
C SER A 18 -5.82 34.98 22.05
N VAL A 19 -4.85 35.80 22.46
CA VAL A 19 -3.50 35.81 21.95
C VAL A 19 -3.01 34.44 22.36
N ALA A 20 -3.03 33.51 21.42
CA ALA A 20 -2.50 32.18 21.62
C ALA A 20 -1.12 32.39 22.23
N GLN A 21 -0.95 32.01 23.50
CA GLN A 21 0.31 32.22 24.19
C GLN A 21 1.40 31.62 23.32
N PRO A 22 2.37 32.43 22.86
CA PRO A 22 3.42 31.92 21.99
C PRO A 22 4.17 30.83 22.76
N CYS A 23 4.42 29.71 22.11
CA CYS A 23 5.21 28.65 22.72
C CYS A 23 6.65 29.12 22.93
N SER A 24 7.27 28.64 24.00
CA SER A 24 8.68 28.90 24.31
C SER A 24 9.67 28.33 23.29
N GLU A 25 9.23 27.40 22.46
CA GLU A 25 10.01 26.73 21.41
C GLU A 25 9.13 26.54 20.16
N ASP A 26 9.72 26.57 18.96
CA ASP A 26 9.02 26.20 17.74
C ASP A 26 8.86 24.67 17.68
N ALA A 27 7.61 24.23 17.72
CA ALA A 27 7.25 22.82 17.66
C ALA A 27 7.82 22.12 16.41
N LYS A 28 7.98 22.83 15.29
CA LYS A 28 8.50 22.26 14.03
C LYS A 28 9.99 21.92 14.12
N THR A 29 10.75 22.61 14.96
CA THR A 29 12.20 22.42 15.11
C THR A 29 12.57 21.57 16.33
N LYS A 30 11.61 21.31 17.21
CA LYS A 30 11.83 20.53 18.44
C LYS A 30 12.34 19.14 18.10
N LYS A 31 13.40 18.72 18.78
CA LYS A 31 13.98 17.38 18.68
C LYS A 31 13.21 16.41 19.57
N GLY A 32 12.65 15.36 18.99
CA GLY A 32 11.98 14.30 19.72
C GLY A 32 12.91 13.16 20.12
N SER A 33 12.28 12.08 20.59
CA SER A 33 12.90 10.84 21.04
C SER A 33 12.23 9.64 20.40
N TRP A 34 12.88 8.48 20.51
CA TRP A 34 12.30 7.19 20.17
C TRP A 34 11.82 6.48 21.42
N GLU A 35 10.61 5.98 21.40
CA GLU A 35 10.04 5.14 22.45
C GLU A 35 9.60 3.80 21.86
N LYS A 36 9.93 2.71 22.55
CA LYS A 36 9.43 1.39 22.19
C LYS A 36 8.08 1.17 22.89
N THR A 37 7.04 0.89 22.13
CA THR A 37 5.72 0.55 22.67
C THR A 37 5.51 -0.97 22.70
N ALA A 38 4.31 -1.40 23.13
CA ALA A 38 3.99 -2.81 23.27
C ALA A 38 4.04 -3.57 21.92
N ASP A 39 4.60 -4.76 21.95
CA ASP A 39 4.63 -5.70 20.82
C ASP A 39 3.18 -6.06 20.37
N PHE A 40 2.87 -6.05 19.06
CA PHE A 40 1.51 -6.28 18.53
C PHE A 40 1.34 -7.65 17.84
N ASN A 41 0.13 -8.24 17.96
CA ASN A 41 -0.30 -9.51 17.34
C ASN A 41 0.44 -10.79 17.74
N TYR A 42 1.25 -10.79 18.81
CA TYR A 42 2.11 -11.93 19.15
C TYR A 42 1.38 -13.23 19.53
N PHE A 43 0.15 -13.12 20.04
CA PHE A 43 -0.65 -14.26 20.48
C PHE A 43 -1.86 -14.53 19.59
N ALA A 44 -1.96 -13.87 18.44
CA ALA A 44 -3.09 -14.07 17.56
C ALA A 44 -3.07 -15.52 17.01
N PRO A 45 -4.22 -16.22 16.99
CA PRO A 45 -4.30 -17.60 16.48
C PRO A 45 -3.90 -17.69 15.00
N THR A 46 -3.93 -16.56 14.30
CA THR A 46 -3.60 -16.36 12.89
C THR A 46 -2.11 -16.22 12.60
N VAL A 47 -1.24 -16.08 13.60
CA VAL A 47 0.22 -16.01 13.38
C VAL A 47 0.75 -17.36 12.89
N HIS A 48 1.53 -17.32 11.81
CA HIS A 48 2.10 -18.51 11.16
C HIS A 48 2.95 -19.36 12.14
N PRO A 49 2.87 -20.70 12.11
CA PRO A 49 3.60 -21.57 13.05
C PRO A 49 5.13 -21.35 13.05
N GLU A 50 5.73 -21.13 11.87
CA GLU A 50 7.17 -20.79 11.79
C GLU A 50 7.51 -19.48 12.50
N THR A 51 6.61 -18.49 12.52
CA THR A 51 6.80 -17.27 13.29
C THR A 51 6.87 -17.57 14.78
N LYS A 52 5.93 -18.39 15.29
CA LYS A 52 5.85 -18.75 16.71
C LYS A 52 7.09 -19.52 17.16
N LYS A 53 7.55 -20.47 16.35
CA LYS A 53 8.75 -21.27 16.61
C LYS A 53 10.03 -20.42 16.71
N ASN A 54 10.12 -19.34 15.92
CA ASN A 54 11.34 -18.53 15.78
C ASN A 54 11.20 -17.12 16.39
N ILE A 55 10.25 -16.93 17.31
CA ILE A 55 9.82 -15.61 17.80
C ILE A 55 10.95 -14.76 18.38
N ASN A 56 11.88 -15.37 19.12
CA ASN A 56 12.99 -14.66 19.74
C ASN A 56 14.00 -14.17 18.69
N ALA A 57 14.25 -14.96 17.65
CA ALA A 57 15.14 -14.58 16.55
C ALA A 57 14.52 -13.45 15.71
N ILE A 58 13.20 -13.52 15.47
CA ILE A 58 12.45 -12.47 14.79
C ILE A 58 12.46 -11.16 15.61
N LYS A 59 12.29 -11.23 16.94
CA LYS A 59 12.38 -10.06 17.82
C LYS A 59 13.74 -9.37 17.71
N LEU A 60 14.83 -10.14 17.78
CA LEU A 60 16.18 -9.60 17.67
C LEU A 60 16.44 -8.94 16.30
N LEU A 61 15.91 -9.53 15.23
CA LEU A 61 15.99 -8.96 13.90
C LEU A 61 15.20 -7.64 13.81
N LEU A 62 13.97 -7.59 14.33
CA LEU A 62 13.18 -6.36 14.36
C LEU A 62 13.84 -5.26 15.22
N ASP A 63 14.50 -5.63 16.31
CA ASP A 63 15.32 -4.70 17.11
C ASP A 63 16.53 -4.18 16.32
N THR A 64 17.14 -5.04 15.51
CA THR A 64 18.24 -4.66 14.64
C THR A 64 17.78 -3.66 13.59
N ILE A 65 16.62 -3.90 12.97
CA ILE A 65 15.98 -2.98 12.03
C ILE A 65 15.68 -1.64 12.73
N ALA A 66 15.01 -1.66 13.88
CA ALA A 66 14.73 -0.46 14.67
C ALA A 66 16.03 0.33 14.98
N GLY A 67 17.08 -0.35 15.43
CA GLY A 67 18.37 0.24 15.71
C GLY A 67 19.04 0.90 14.48
N ILE A 68 18.82 0.37 13.27
CA ILE A 68 19.32 1.00 12.03
C ILE A 68 18.60 2.34 11.79
N PHE A 69 17.28 2.41 11.96
CA PHE A 69 16.52 3.65 11.82
C PHE A 69 16.85 4.66 12.93
N ILE A 70 16.88 4.22 14.19
CA ILE A 70 17.21 5.07 15.34
C ILE A 70 18.61 5.65 15.21
N ARG A 71 19.63 4.88 14.79
CA ARG A 71 20.98 5.42 14.56
C ARG A 71 21.04 6.43 13.42
N SER A 72 20.19 6.27 12.41
CA SER A 72 20.14 7.18 11.26
C SER A 72 19.37 8.46 11.56
N ASN A 73 18.40 8.41 12.49
CA ASN A 73 17.63 9.55 12.95
C ASN A 73 17.42 9.51 14.47
N PRO A 74 18.48 9.76 15.28
CA PRO A 74 18.39 9.56 16.73
C PRO A 74 17.49 10.57 17.44
N ARG A 75 17.18 11.68 16.77
CA ARG A 75 16.35 12.77 17.30
C ARG A 75 15.42 13.30 16.20
N PRO A 76 14.27 12.64 15.96
CA PRO A 76 13.32 13.06 14.93
C PRO A 76 12.92 14.52 15.14
N VAL A 77 13.10 15.36 14.11
CA VAL A 77 12.78 16.79 14.19
C VAL A 77 11.29 16.98 13.94
N GLY A 78 10.65 17.79 14.78
CA GLY A 78 9.23 18.14 14.66
C GLY A 78 8.27 17.06 15.15
N ALA A 79 8.75 15.92 15.64
CA ALA A 79 7.91 14.83 16.12
C ALA A 79 8.58 13.98 17.21
N SER A 80 7.78 13.34 18.06
CA SER A 80 8.20 12.17 18.85
C SER A 80 7.95 10.91 18.04
N ALA A 81 8.85 9.92 18.11
CA ALA A 81 8.68 8.66 17.40
C ALA A 81 8.39 7.53 18.37
N GLU A 82 7.35 6.75 18.09
CA GLU A 82 7.12 5.47 18.73
C GLU A 82 7.41 4.36 17.73
N TRP A 83 7.86 3.21 18.22
CA TRP A 83 8.00 2.03 17.38
C TRP A 83 7.59 0.77 18.11
N GLN A 84 7.15 -0.21 17.34
CA GLN A 84 6.73 -1.51 17.83
C GLN A 84 7.14 -2.62 16.87
N ARG A 85 7.25 -3.81 17.44
CA ARG A 85 7.35 -5.05 16.68
C ARG A 85 5.96 -5.54 16.38
N TYR A 86 5.74 -6.01 15.17
CA TYR A 86 4.44 -6.50 14.76
C TYR A 86 4.63 -7.84 14.08
N LEU A 87 4.05 -8.89 14.67
CA LEU A 87 3.97 -10.18 13.98
C LEU A 87 2.75 -10.16 13.07
N GLU A 88 2.97 -10.36 11.79
CA GLU A 88 1.85 -10.38 10.85
C GLU A 88 1.08 -11.69 11.03
N ALA A 89 -0.23 -11.52 11.11
CA ALA A 89 -1.23 -12.58 11.17
C ALA A 89 -1.72 -12.98 9.77
N GLU A 90 -1.05 -12.47 8.72
CA GLU A 90 -1.63 -12.45 7.40
C GLU A 90 -1.71 -13.86 6.82
N LYS A 91 -2.96 -14.29 6.57
CA LYS A 91 -3.31 -15.41 5.71
C LYS A 91 -3.24 -15.04 4.22
N ASP A 92 -2.92 -13.78 3.89
CA ASP A 92 -2.97 -13.32 2.52
C ASP A 92 -1.77 -13.86 1.74
N SER A 93 -2.03 -14.99 1.08
CA SER A 93 -1.05 -15.72 0.29
C SER A 93 -0.80 -15.12 -1.10
N VAL A 94 -1.44 -13.98 -1.42
CA VAL A 94 -1.25 -13.26 -2.69
C VAL A 94 0.10 -12.55 -2.75
N THR A 95 0.61 -12.10 -1.60
CA THR A 95 1.84 -11.28 -1.48
C THR A 95 3.04 -12.02 -0.92
N SER A 96 2.88 -13.26 -0.44
CA SER A 96 4.05 -14.08 -0.11
C SER A 96 4.47 -14.91 -1.34
N PRO A 97 5.75 -14.90 -1.74
CA PRO A 97 6.22 -15.80 -2.79
C PRO A 97 6.12 -17.28 -2.42
N ASP A 98 6.04 -17.59 -1.12
CA ASP A 98 5.75 -18.91 -0.61
C ASP A 98 5.02 -18.79 0.75
N PRO A 99 3.76 -19.25 0.86
CA PRO A 99 2.95 -19.09 2.07
C PRO A 99 3.51 -19.80 3.31
N SER A 100 4.56 -20.62 3.16
CA SER A 100 5.28 -21.22 4.28
C SER A 100 6.31 -20.30 4.93
N PHE A 101 6.62 -19.15 4.32
CA PHE A 101 7.49 -18.13 4.90
C PHE A 101 6.71 -17.29 5.89
N THR A 102 7.37 -16.94 6.99
CA THR A 102 6.80 -15.98 7.94
C THR A 102 7.07 -14.56 7.47
N ASN A 103 6.02 -13.74 7.56
CA ASN A 103 6.04 -12.30 7.44
C ASN A 103 5.93 -11.66 8.84
N TYR A 104 6.57 -10.51 8.96
CA TYR A 104 6.58 -9.71 10.17
C TYR A 104 7.08 -8.33 9.80
N GLN A 105 6.79 -7.34 10.65
CA GLN A 105 7.13 -5.97 10.35
C GLN A 105 7.58 -5.18 11.58
N PHE A 106 8.41 -4.19 11.30
CA PHE A 106 8.66 -3.07 12.19
C PHE A 106 7.72 -1.93 11.78
N VAL A 107 7.08 -1.31 12.76
CA VAL A 107 6.20 -0.15 12.55
C VAL A 107 6.70 0.98 13.42
N ALA A 108 6.82 2.17 12.85
CA ALA A 108 7.07 3.40 13.56
C ALA A 108 6.05 4.48 13.21
N SER A 109 5.68 5.25 14.22
CA SER A 109 4.68 6.33 14.16
C SER A 109 5.35 7.61 14.65
N PHE A 110 5.21 8.71 13.90
CA PHE A 110 5.85 9.98 14.25
C PHE A 110 4.78 11.00 14.65
N TYR A 111 4.65 11.28 15.94
CA TYR A 111 3.66 12.19 16.51
C TYR A 111 4.16 13.63 16.46
N PRO A 112 3.59 14.50 15.61
CA PRO A 112 4.06 15.87 15.46
C PRO A 112 3.96 16.63 16.77
N PHE A 113 4.95 17.46 17.06
CA PHE A 113 4.83 18.40 18.18
C PHE A 113 3.84 19.52 17.83
N ILE A 114 3.01 19.89 18.79
CA ILE A 114 2.08 21.01 18.68
C ILE A 114 2.27 21.98 19.84
N CYS A 115 1.98 23.27 19.58
CA CYS A 115 1.88 24.27 20.63
C CYS A 115 0.49 24.21 21.27
N SER A 116 0.42 23.87 22.55
CA SER A 116 -0.84 23.80 23.29
C SER A 116 -0.70 24.56 24.60
N LYS A 117 -1.36 25.72 24.71
CA LYS A 117 -1.33 26.58 25.91
C LYS A 117 0.10 26.96 26.31
N GLY A 118 0.90 27.43 25.35
CA GLY A 118 2.30 27.84 25.57
C GLY A 118 3.30 26.69 25.77
N VAL A 119 2.85 25.43 25.80
CA VAL A 119 3.71 24.26 25.97
C VAL A 119 3.77 23.44 24.68
N VAL A 120 4.99 23.12 24.22
CA VAL A 120 5.20 22.21 23.11
C VAL A 120 5.12 20.77 23.61
N LYS A 121 4.19 19.99 23.07
CA LYS A 121 3.98 18.57 23.41
C LYS A 121 3.63 17.74 22.17
N PRO A 122 3.89 16.43 22.17
CA PRO A 122 3.50 15.59 21.05
C PRO A 122 1.97 15.56 20.93
N PHE A 123 1.47 15.58 19.70
CA PHE A 123 0.06 15.36 19.42
C PHE A 123 -0.28 13.88 19.59
N SER A 124 -1.53 13.56 19.97
CA SER A 124 -1.94 12.17 20.24
C SER A 124 -2.28 11.37 18.97
N GLN A 125 -2.29 12.02 17.80
CA GLN A 125 -2.61 11.39 16.53
C GLN A 125 -1.50 11.65 15.52
N THR A 126 -1.32 10.71 14.59
CA THR A 126 -0.36 10.85 13.50
C THR A 126 -0.82 10.17 12.22
N ASP A 127 -0.51 10.81 11.10
CA ASP A 127 -0.59 10.31 9.74
C ASP A 127 0.81 10.04 9.13
N ILE A 128 1.87 10.15 9.94
CA ILE A 128 3.25 9.89 9.57
C ILE A 128 3.65 8.51 10.09
N TRP A 129 3.71 7.55 9.18
CA TRP A 129 4.02 6.17 9.49
C TRP A 129 5.20 5.69 8.67
N LEU A 130 5.99 4.79 9.25
CA LEU A 130 7.05 4.03 8.60
C LEU A 130 6.82 2.56 8.88
N TYR A 131 6.73 1.77 7.81
CA TYR A 131 6.58 0.33 7.85
C TYR A 131 7.78 -0.33 7.18
N VAL A 132 8.26 -1.41 7.78
CA VAL A 132 9.32 -2.25 7.22
C VAL A 132 8.83 -3.69 7.28
N HIS A 133 8.33 -4.18 6.16
CA HIS A 133 7.85 -5.55 6.02
C HIS A 133 9.00 -6.45 5.63
N VAL A 134 9.10 -7.59 6.30
CA VAL A 134 10.07 -8.63 5.97
C VAL A 134 9.31 -9.81 5.42
N ASN A 135 9.75 -10.30 4.26
CA ASN A 135 9.11 -11.43 3.53
C ASN A 135 7.64 -11.25 3.17
N GLY A 136 7.08 -10.05 3.35
CA GLY A 136 5.75 -9.67 2.90
C GLY A 136 5.85 -8.46 1.99
N TYR A 137 5.14 -8.48 0.86
CA TYR A 137 4.72 -7.21 0.27
C TYR A 137 3.59 -6.70 1.15
N TRP A 138 3.65 -5.43 1.55
CA TRP A 138 2.51 -4.81 2.20
C TRP A 138 1.26 -5.08 1.36
N PRO A 139 0.20 -5.69 1.92
CA PRO A 139 -1.07 -5.75 1.24
C PRO A 139 -1.47 -4.31 0.97
N SER A 140 -1.93 -4.02 -0.21
CA SER A 140 -2.55 -2.75 -0.56
C SER A 140 -3.84 -2.49 0.25
N GLY A 141 -3.86 -2.62 1.57
CA GLY A 141 -4.98 -2.33 2.47
C GLY A 141 -6.28 -3.10 2.21
N HIS A 142 -6.40 -3.88 1.14
CA HIS A 142 -7.64 -4.37 0.60
C HIS A 142 -7.42 -5.73 -0.06
N THR A 143 -8.04 -6.74 0.55
CA THR A 143 -8.39 -8.05 -0.01
C THR A 143 -8.72 -7.98 -1.50
N LEU A 144 -8.10 -8.87 -2.30
CA LEU A 144 -8.50 -9.19 -3.67
C LEU A 144 -8.61 -7.96 -4.60
N GLN A 145 -7.52 -7.19 -4.73
CA GLN A 145 -7.40 -6.00 -5.60
C GLN A 145 -7.90 -6.24 -7.04
N HIS A 146 -7.77 -7.47 -7.52
CA HIS A 146 -8.16 -7.86 -8.85
C HIS A 146 -9.29 -8.86 -8.76
N GLU A 147 -10.36 -8.62 -9.52
CA GLU A 147 -11.45 -9.56 -9.70
C GLU A 147 -10.93 -10.94 -10.17
N ILE A 148 -9.82 -10.94 -10.93
CA ILE A 148 -9.04 -12.11 -11.33
C ILE A 148 -8.65 -12.97 -10.12
N ASN A 149 -8.10 -12.38 -9.04
CA ASN A 149 -7.70 -13.14 -7.86
C ASN A 149 -8.91 -13.79 -7.17
N LYS A 150 -10.01 -13.04 -7.04
CA LYS A 150 -11.23 -13.52 -6.37
C LYS A 150 -11.87 -14.69 -7.10
N THR A 151 -11.96 -14.58 -8.41
CA THR A 151 -12.74 -15.50 -9.24
C THR A 151 -11.92 -16.66 -9.78
N LEU A 152 -10.65 -16.43 -10.10
CA LEU A 152 -9.77 -17.46 -10.66
C LEU A 152 -8.80 -18.06 -9.62
N GLY A 153 -8.75 -17.52 -8.40
CA GLY A 153 -7.79 -17.96 -7.38
C GLY A 153 -6.34 -17.56 -7.67
N GLU A 154 -6.15 -16.65 -8.63
CA GLU A 154 -4.84 -16.12 -9.00
C GLU A 154 -4.25 -15.26 -7.88
N LYS A 155 -2.94 -15.04 -7.96
CA LYS A 155 -2.16 -14.29 -6.97
C LYS A 155 -1.39 -13.15 -7.63
N LEU A 156 -2.14 -12.20 -8.16
CA LEU A 156 -1.62 -11.01 -8.81
C LEU A 156 -1.64 -9.84 -7.85
N PHE A 157 -0.66 -8.95 -7.98
CA PHE A 157 -0.62 -7.71 -7.23
C PHE A 157 -0.09 -6.59 -8.10
N THR A 158 -0.31 -5.35 -7.68
CA THR A 158 0.18 -4.16 -8.37
C THR A 158 1.31 -3.47 -7.63
N LEU A 159 2.40 -3.20 -8.34
CA LEU A 159 3.44 -2.30 -7.88
C LEU A 159 3.12 -0.88 -8.33
N PRO A 160 3.30 0.15 -7.48
CA PRO A 160 3.20 1.54 -7.92
C PRO A 160 4.21 1.86 -9.02
N PRO A 161 4.07 2.99 -9.74
CA PRO A 161 5.07 3.41 -10.70
C PRO A 161 6.47 3.51 -10.08
N ARG A 162 7.45 2.99 -10.83
CA ARG A 162 8.86 3.16 -10.47
C ARG A 162 9.30 4.56 -10.87
N LYS A 163 9.77 5.34 -9.91
CA LYS A 163 10.26 6.72 -10.15
C LYS A 163 11.78 6.85 -10.08
N GLY A 164 12.46 5.84 -9.57
CA GLY A 164 13.92 5.90 -9.53
C GLY A 164 14.55 4.73 -8.78
N VAL A 165 15.70 5.04 -8.19
CA VAL A 165 16.54 4.11 -7.43
C VAL A 165 17.11 4.86 -6.22
N LEU A 166 17.08 4.24 -5.04
CA LEU A 166 17.75 4.71 -3.82
C LEU A 166 18.73 3.63 -3.34
N ASN A 167 20.01 3.98 -3.22
CA ASN A 167 21.10 3.06 -2.83
C ASN A 167 21.09 1.72 -3.61
N GLY A 168 20.76 1.74 -4.90
CA GLY A 168 20.70 0.55 -5.76
C GLY A 168 19.36 -0.21 -5.74
N TYR A 169 18.40 0.21 -4.91
CA TYR A 169 17.07 -0.41 -4.80
C TYR A 169 15.99 0.41 -5.51
N PRO A 170 14.99 -0.23 -6.16
CA PRO A 170 13.92 0.49 -6.84
C PRO A 170 13.08 1.33 -5.85
N LEU A 171 12.89 2.61 -6.22
CA LEU A 171 11.99 3.54 -5.54
C LEU A 171 10.66 3.58 -6.29
N PHE A 172 9.59 3.35 -5.55
CA PHE A 172 8.22 3.45 -6.02
C PHE A 172 7.54 4.63 -5.35
N GLU A 173 6.79 5.40 -6.15
CA GLU A 173 5.94 6.48 -5.67
C GLU A 173 4.51 6.20 -6.11
N PRO A 174 3.51 6.29 -5.23
CA PRO A 174 2.13 6.13 -5.58
C PRO A 174 1.73 7.24 -6.54
N ILE A 175 0.86 6.88 -7.46
CA ILE A 175 0.02 7.88 -8.11
C ILE A 175 -0.99 8.29 -7.05
N PRO A 176 -1.05 9.57 -6.63
CA PRO A 176 -2.15 10.04 -5.79
C PRO A 176 -3.46 9.68 -6.50
N ARG A 177 -4.26 8.82 -5.89
CA ARG A 177 -5.57 8.44 -6.42
C ARG A 177 -6.62 8.83 -5.40
N GLY A 178 -7.52 9.71 -5.83
CA GLY A 178 -8.66 10.14 -5.03
C GLY A 178 -9.72 9.06 -4.89
N GLU A 179 -9.44 7.98 -4.15
CA GLU A 179 -10.51 7.23 -3.49
C GLU A 179 -10.22 7.01 -2.01
N LYS A 180 -11.18 7.54 -1.22
CA LYS A 180 -11.33 7.67 0.24
C LYS A 180 -10.50 8.77 0.93
N ASP A 181 -11.06 9.97 0.84
CA ASP A 181 -11.08 11.09 1.79
C ASP A 181 -9.79 11.75 2.28
N ASN A 182 -8.62 11.41 1.74
CA ASN A 182 -7.45 12.27 1.99
C ASN A 182 -6.54 12.43 0.77
N PRO A 183 -6.80 13.43 -0.12
CA PRO A 183 -5.89 13.79 -1.21
C PRO A 183 -4.50 14.26 -0.72
N LYS A 184 -4.26 14.24 0.60
CA LYS A 184 -3.04 14.69 1.25
C LYS A 184 -2.12 13.55 1.68
N LEU A 185 -2.45 12.25 1.55
CA LEU A 185 -1.56 11.17 1.99
C LEU A 185 -0.81 10.53 0.83
N PHE A 186 0.46 10.92 0.65
CA PHE A 186 1.39 10.21 -0.21
C PHE A 186 2.09 9.12 0.59
N PHE A 187 2.47 8.02 -0.05
CA PHE A 187 3.45 7.11 0.51
C PHE A 187 4.66 7.03 -0.42
N TYR A 188 5.76 6.46 0.03
CA TYR A 188 6.87 6.08 -0.82
C TYR A 188 7.26 4.68 -0.42
N SER A 189 7.87 3.94 -1.34
CA SER A 189 8.38 2.63 -0.98
C SER A 189 9.65 2.23 -1.69
N VAL A 190 10.48 1.47 -0.98
CA VAL A 190 11.73 0.89 -1.49
C VAL A 190 11.66 -0.60 -1.27
N LEU A 191 11.93 -1.37 -2.33
CA LEU A 191 12.08 -2.81 -2.24
C LEU A 191 13.55 -3.18 -2.15
N ILE A 192 13.96 -3.72 -1.01
CA ILE A 192 15.27 -4.29 -0.80
C ILE A 192 15.21 -5.77 -1.16
N HIS A 193 16.04 -6.19 -2.12
CA HIS A 193 16.06 -7.54 -2.65
C HIS A 193 17.49 -8.02 -2.92
N GLN A 194 17.65 -9.31 -3.20
CA GLN A 194 18.92 -9.91 -3.60
C GLN A 194 19.37 -9.36 -4.97
N PRO A 195 20.68 -9.11 -5.18
CA PRO A 195 21.18 -8.61 -6.45
C PRO A 195 20.76 -9.47 -7.65
N GLY A 196 20.41 -8.83 -8.76
CA GLY A 196 20.10 -9.50 -10.02
C GLY A 196 18.77 -10.26 -10.08
N LYS A 197 17.99 -10.30 -9.00
CA LYS A 197 16.70 -11.01 -8.97
C LYS A 197 15.64 -10.24 -8.20
N PHE A 198 14.42 -10.20 -8.74
CA PHE A 198 13.26 -9.65 -8.04
C PHE A 198 12.41 -10.75 -7.40
N PRO A 199 11.79 -10.48 -6.24
CA PRO A 199 10.84 -11.38 -5.60
C PRO A 199 9.50 -11.50 -6.34
N TYR A 200 9.37 -10.84 -7.51
CA TYR A 200 8.20 -10.85 -8.37
C TYR A 200 8.59 -11.03 -9.84
N LEU A 201 7.62 -11.44 -10.65
CA LEU A 201 7.68 -11.52 -12.10
C LEU A 201 6.61 -10.62 -12.71
N PRO A 202 6.92 -9.86 -13.78
CA PRO A 202 5.92 -9.11 -14.51
C PRO A 202 4.91 -10.05 -15.18
N VAL A 203 3.63 -9.67 -15.14
CA VAL A 203 2.61 -10.29 -16.00
C VAL A 203 2.74 -9.67 -17.38
N THR A 204 2.84 -10.51 -18.41
CA THR A 204 2.86 -10.05 -19.81
C THR A 204 1.47 -9.68 -20.29
N ARG A 205 1.38 -8.83 -21.32
CA ARG A 205 0.08 -8.45 -21.92
C ARG A 205 -0.65 -9.68 -22.48
N ALA A 206 0.06 -10.64 -23.07
CA ALA A 206 -0.50 -11.92 -23.52
C ALA A 206 -1.18 -12.69 -22.38
N GLU A 207 -0.47 -12.88 -21.26
CA GLU A 207 -1.02 -13.57 -20.10
C GLU A 207 -2.22 -12.83 -19.53
N PHE A 208 -2.18 -11.50 -19.50
CA PHE A 208 -3.28 -10.68 -19.04
C PHE A 208 -4.54 -10.83 -19.90
N PHE A 209 -4.42 -10.85 -21.24
CA PHE A 209 -5.55 -11.13 -22.12
C PHE A 209 -6.10 -12.55 -21.89
N ALA A 210 -5.23 -13.54 -21.75
CA ALA A 210 -5.63 -14.92 -21.46
C ALA A 210 -6.38 -15.04 -20.11
N LEU A 211 -5.92 -14.33 -19.07
CA LEU A 211 -6.58 -14.27 -17.77
C LEU A 211 -7.94 -13.60 -17.85
N ASN A 212 -8.07 -12.51 -18.60
CA ASN A 212 -9.36 -11.84 -18.79
C ASN A 212 -10.35 -12.71 -19.58
N LYS A 213 -9.90 -13.49 -20.57
CA LYS A 213 -10.75 -14.48 -21.25
C LYS A 213 -11.33 -15.50 -20.26
N LYS A 214 -10.47 -16.10 -19.43
CA LYS A 214 -10.90 -17.02 -18.37
C LYS A 214 -11.86 -16.36 -17.37
N LEU A 215 -11.59 -15.11 -17.01
CA LEU A 215 -12.42 -14.35 -16.08
C LEU A 215 -13.83 -14.12 -16.66
N ILE A 216 -13.94 -13.72 -17.92
CA ILE A 216 -15.23 -13.54 -18.61
C ILE A 216 -16.02 -14.86 -18.60
N ASP A 217 -15.40 -15.98 -18.97
CA ASP A 217 -16.08 -17.28 -19.03
C ASP A 217 -16.60 -17.73 -17.65
N GLN A 218 -15.76 -17.58 -16.62
CA GLN A 218 -16.14 -17.93 -15.25
C GLN A 218 -17.24 -17.01 -14.71
N LYS A 219 -17.18 -15.70 -15.00
CA LYS A 219 -18.19 -14.73 -14.60
C LYS A 219 -19.52 -14.96 -15.28
N GLU A 220 -19.53 -15.22 -16.59
CA GLU A 220 -20.77 -15.56 -17.28
C GLU A 220 -21.43 -16.79 -16.64
N LYS A 221 -20.65 -17.83 -16.35
CA LYS A 221 -21.15 -19.03 -15.67
C LYS A 221 -21.75 -18.71 -14.30
N GLU A 222 -21.07 -17.92 -13.47
CA GLU A 222 -21.57 -17.49 -12.16
C GLU A 222 -22.89 -16.72 -12.27
N TYR A 223 -22.99 -15.79 -13.23
CA TYR A 223 -24.22 -15.04 -13.46
C TYR A 223 -25.36 -15.94 -13.92
N GLN A 224 -25.13 -16.85 -14.87
CA GLN A 224 -26.15 -17.78 -15.35
C GLN A 224 -26.64 -18.72 -14.24
N GLN A 225 -25.76 -19.21 -13.37
CA GLN A 225 -26.14 -19.99 -12.19
C GLN A 225 -27.00 -19.17 -11.22
N GLY A 226 -26.65 -17.89 -11.01
CA GLY A 226 -27.46 -16.97 -10.21
C GLY A 226 -28.86 -16.74 -10.77
N LEU A 227 -28.99 -16.67 -12.10
CA LEU A 227 -30.29 -16.56 -12.78
C LEU A 227 -31.11 -17.83 -12.63
N GLU A 228 -30.50 -19.01 -12.75
CA GLU A 228 -31.19 -20.30 -12.56
C GLU A 228 -31.83 -20.40 -11.17
N PHE A 229 -31.12 -19.91 -10.13
CA PHE A 229 -31.67 -19.87 -8.77
C PHE A 229 -32.90 -18.96 -8.65
N GLN A 230 -32.96 -17.88 -9.43
CA GLN A 230 -34.06 -16.91 -9.42
C GLN A 230 -35.23 -17.31 -10.32
N ARG A 231 -35.01 -18.22 -11.28
CA ARG A 231 -36.00 -18.73 -12.22
C ARG A 231 -37.30 -19.17 -11.54
N ASN A 232 -37.20 -19.91 -10.45
CA ASN A 232 -38.36 -20.42 -9.72
C ASN A 232 -39.24 -19.32 -9.09
N ARG A 233 -38.68 -18.13 -8.84
CA ARG A 233 -39.40 -16.99 -8.24
C ARG A 233 -39.96 -16.02 -9.28
N GLN A 234 -39.26 -15.86 -10.40
CA GLN A 234 -39.55 -14.84 -11.42
C GLN A 234 -40.20 -15.42 -12.68
N GLY A 235 -40.19 -16.74 -12.85
CA GLY A 235 -40.79 -17.44 -13.98
C GLY A 235 -39.86 -17.59 -15.19
N GLU A 236 -40.30 -18.43 -16.13
CA GLU A 236 -39.51 -18.85 -17.30
C GLU A 236 -39.22 -17.71 -18.27
N GLU A 237 -40.20 -16.84 -18.51
CA GLU A 237 -40.08 -15.75 -19.47
C GLU A 237 -39.03 -14.72 -19.01
N TRP A 238 -39.04 -14.37 -17.72
CA TRP A 238 -38.03 -13.52 -17.11
C TRP A 238 -36.64 -14.14 -17.24
N TYR A 239 -36.51 -15.43 -16.91
CA TYR A 239 -35.24 -16.15 -16.98
C TYR A 239 -34.68 -16.16 -18.40
N ARG A 240 -35.50 -16.46 -19.42
CA ARG A 240 -35.07 -16.45 -20.82
C ARG A 240 -34.56 -15.07 -21.25
N LYS A 241 -35.31 -14.00 -20.93
CA LYS A 241 -34.94 -12.62 -21.28
C LYS A 241 -33.63 -12.21 -20.62
N GLU A 242 -33.48 -12.50 -19.33
CA GLU A 242 -32.32 -12.10 -18.56
C GLU A 242 -31.08 -12.92 -18.91
N SER A 243 -31.23 -14.23 -19.16
CA SER A 243 -30.15 -15.10 -19.63
C SER A 243 -29.61 -14.64 -20.99
N GLU A 244 -30.49 -14.26 -21.92
CA GLU A 244 -30.10 -13.71 -23.22
C GLU A 244 -29.38 -12.35 -23.06
N ARG A 245 -29.87 -11.47 -22.18
CA ARG A 245 -29.23 -10.19 -21.87
C ARG A 245 -27.81 -10.38 -21.35
N VAL A 246 -27.62 -11.30 -20.40
CA VAL A 246 -26.31 -11.65 -19.83
C VAL A 246 -25.38 -12.22 -20.90
N ARG A 247 -25.85 -13.16 -21.74
CA ARG A 247 -25.05 -13.71 -22.84
C ARG A 247 -24.57 -12.63 -23.81
N LYS A 248 -25.47 -11.72 -24.22
CA LYS A 248 -25.13 -10.61 -25.11
C LYS A 248 -24.11 -9.67 -24.48
N GLN A 249 -24.25 -9.36 -23.19
CA GLN A 249 -23.28 -8.54 -22.45
C GLN A 249 -21.89 -9.19 -22.46
N PHE A 250 -21.77 -10.46 -22.03
CA PHE A 250 -20.48 -11.14 -21.99
C PHE A 250 -19.88 -11.36 -23.38
N GLN A 251 -20.69 -11.61 -24.40
CA GLN A 251 -20.21 -11.67 -25.78
C GLN A 251 -19.62 -10.33 -26.24
N ALA A 252 -20.29 -9.21 -25.96
CA ALA A 252 -19.76 -7.88 -26.26
C ALA A 252 -18.43 -7.63 -25.54
N THR A 253 -18.29 -8.05 -24.29
CA THR A 253 -17.04 -7.96 -23.53
C THR A 253 -15.93 -8.80 -24.15
N ARG A 254 -16.22 -10.04 -24.60
CA ARG A 254 -15.26 -10.90 -25.33
C ARG A 254 -14.82 -10.24 -26.63
N ASP A 255 -15.77 -9.73 -27.41
CA ASP A 255 -15.47 -9.10 -28.69
C ASP A 255 -14.59 -7.86 -28.49
N ASN A 256 -14.85 -7.06 -27.44
CA ASN A 256 -14.00 -5.92 -27.11
C ASN A 256 -12.60 -6.36 -26.67
N LEU A 257 -12.50 -7.38 -25.82
CA LEU A 257 -11.21 -7.94 -25.39
C LEU A 257 -10.36 -8.43 -26.56
N ASN A 258 -10.98 -9.11 -27.53
CA ASN A 258 -10.30 -9.58 -28.74
C ASN A 258 -9.82 -8.41 -29.63
N LYS A 259 -10.62 -7.34 -29.75
CA LYS A 259 -10.20 -6.12 -30.46
C LYS A 259 -9.01 -5.45 -29.76
N LEU A 260 -9.03 -5.38 -28.44
CA LEU A 260 -7.93 -4.86 -27.63
C LEU A 260 -6.67 -5.69 -27.82
N GLU A 261 -6.74 -7.01 -27.66
CA GLU A 261 -5.60 -7.91 -27.86
C GLU A 261 -4.99 -7.76 -29.25
N LYS A 262 -5.83 -7.68 -30.29
CA LYS A 262 -5.38 -7.42 -31.67
C LYS A 262 -4.69 -6.07 -31.80
N ALA A 263 -5.20 -5.02 -31.17
CA ALA A 263 -4.57 -3.70 -31.17
C ALA A 263 -3.15 -3.75 -30.54
N TYR A 264 -2.95 -4.60 -29.53
CA TYR A 264 -1.68 -4.78 -28.83
C TYR A 264 -0.81 -5.94 -29.35
N ALA A 265 -1.08 -6.48 -30.55
CA ALA A 265 -0.40 -7.67 -31.06
C ALA A 265 1.14 -7.59 -31.05
N ALA A 266 1.71 -6.41 -31.33
CA ALA A 266 3.16 -6.19 -31.33
C ALA A 266 3.77 -6.07 -29.92
N GLU A 267 2.95 -5.89 -28.89
CA GLU A 267 3.37 -5.56 -27.52
C GLU A 267 3.04 -6.71 -26.53
N LEU A 268 2.62 -7.88 -27.04
CA LEU A 268 2.09 -8.98 -26.22
C LEU A 268 3.09 -9.52 -25.18
N ASN A 269 4.39 -9.44 -25.46
CA ASN A 269 5.45 -9.88 -24.55
C ASN A 269 5.87 -8.81 -23.53
N GLU A 270 5.34 -7.59 -23.64
CA GLU A 270 5.67 -6.52 -22.71
C GLU A 270 4.96 -6.69 -21.36
N PRO A 271 5.53 -6.16 -20.26
CA PRO A 271 4.86 -6.11 -18.98
C PRO A 271 3.57 -5.27 -19.00
N VAL A 272 2.62 -5.65 -18.16
CA VAL A 272 1.38 -4.91 -17.94
C VAL A 272 1.58 -3.77 -16.95
N TYR A 273 1.20 -2.56 -17.38
CA TYR A 273 1.13 -1.36 -16.54
C TYR A 273 -0.28 -0.78 -16.65
N LEU A 274 -1.06 -0.90 -15.58
CA LEU A 274 -2.46 -0.52 -15.54
C LEU A 274 -2.65 0.93 -15.09
N LYS A 275 -3.69 1.56 -15.63
CA LYS A 275 -4.18 2.88 -15.18
C LYS A 275 -4.79 2.87 -13.80
N THR A 276 -4.97 1.73 -13.15
CA THR A 276 -5.56 1.56 -11.82
C THR A 276 -4.83 0.46 -11.07
N TRP A 277 -4.75 0.59 -9.75
CA TRP A 277 -4.14 -0.43 -8.89
C TRP A 277 -5.05 -1.65 -8.71
N GLU A 278 -6.34 -1.49 -8.98
CA GLU A 278 -7.34 -2.56 -9.06
C GLU A 278 -7.71 -2.86 -10.52
N TRP A 279 -8.19 -4.07 -10.78
CA TRP A 279 -8.67 -4.48 -12.10
C TRP A 279 -9.97 -5.25 -12.02
N THR A 280 -10.92 -4.89 -12.87
CA THR A 280 -12.24 -5.53 -12.99
C THR A 280 -12.63 -5.70 -14.45
N LEU A 281 -13.59 -6.57 -14.76
CA LEU A 281 -14.09 -6.71 -16.13
C LEU A 281 -14.69 -5.42 -16.70
N ARG A 282 -15.22 -4.54 -15.85
CA ARG A 282 -15.71 -3.22 -16.29
C ARG A 282 -14.62 -2.43 -17.02
N SER A 283 -13.36 -2.59 -16.64
CA SER A 283 -12.22 -1.95 -17.29
C SER A 283 -12.02 -2.45 -18.73
N VAL A 284 -12.42 -3.70 -19.05
CA VAL A 284 -12.47 -4.21 -20.43
C VAL A 284 -13.67 -3.64 -21.16
N GLU A 285 -14.85 -3.58 -20.53
CA GLU A 285 -16.10 -3.13 -21.14
C GLU A 285 -16.03 -1.68 -21.64
N ILE A 286 -15.39 -0.79 -20.87
CA ILE A 286 -15.33 0.65 -21.18
C ILE A 286 -14.09 1.05 -21.99
N ALA A 287 -13.11 0.16 -22.14
CA ALA A 287 -11.87 0.45 -22.85
C ALA A 287 -12.12 0.60 -24.36
N ASN A 288 -11.52 1.60 -24.98
CA ASN A 288 -11.60 1.83 -26.42
C ASN A 288 -10.38 1.22 -27.14
N PRO A 289 -10.58 0.16 -27.97
CA PRO A 289 -9.49 -0.46 -28.72
C PRO A 289 -8.75 0.50 -29.65
N ALA A 290 -9.42 1.52 -30.19
CA ALA A 290 -8.81 2.49 -31.10
C ALA A 290 -7.78 3.38 -30.38
N ASN A 291 -7.96 3.60 -29.08
CA ASN A 291 -7.12 4.48 -28.28
C ASN A 291 -6.04 3.75 -27.49
N LYS A 292 -6.02 2.40 -27.50
CA LYS A 292 -5.10 1.59 -26.68
C LYS A 292 -5.03 2.09 -25.23
N ASP A 293 -6.17 2.17 -24.57
CA ASP A 293 -6.32 2.91 -23.32
C ASP A 293 -6.25 2.07 -22.04
N ILE A 294 -6.02 0.77 -22.14
CA ILE A 294 -5.86 -0.15 -20.99
C ILE A 294 -4.49 -0.02 -20.34
N PHE A 295 -3.43 0.02 -21.14
CA PHE A 295 -2.07 0.06 -20.64
C PHE A 295 -1.50 1.48 -20.73
N VAL A 296 -0.60 1.80 -19.81
CA VAL A 296 0.12 3.09 -19.76
C VAL A 296 1.61 2.86 -19.61
N SER A 297 2.40 3.94 -19.65
CA SER A 297 3.84 3.85 -19.49
C SER A 297 4.24 3.35 -18.09
N PRO A 298 5.44 2.75 -17.93
CA PRO A 298 5.96 2.33 -16.63
C PRO A 298 6.03 3.44 -15.57
N SER A 299 6.20 4.70 -16.00
CA SER A 299 6.25 5.87 -15.12
C SER A 299 4.88 6.35 -14.63
N GLU A 300 3.80 5.89 -15.24
CA GLU A 300 2.43 6.36 -15.02
C GLU A 300 1.47 5.23 -14.64
N GLY A 301 1.95 3.99 -14.62
CA GLY A 301 1.13 2.80 -14.44
C GLY A 301 1.49 1.99 -13.21
N PHE A 302 0.50 1.23 -12.77
CA PHE A 302 0.65 0.20 -11.76
C PHE A 302 1.07 -1.09 -12.45
N GLN A 303 2.28 -1.57 -12.17
CA GLN A 303 2.77 -2.79 -12.79
C GLN A 303 2.04 -4.00 -12.22
N LEU A 304 1.39 -4.79 -13.07
CA LEU A 304 0.80 -6.06 -12.64
C LEU A 304 1.89 -7.13 -12.59
N VAL A 305 2.03 -7.76 -11.43
CA VAL A 305 3.06 -8.74 -11.16
C VAL A 305 2.49 -9.93 -10.41
N ARG A 306 3.26 -11.01 -10.35
CA ARG A 306 3.02 -12.17 -9.49
C ARG A 306 4.28 -12.53 -8.73
N SER A 307 4.16 -13.36 -7.71
CA SER A 307 5.30 -13.87 -6.97
C SER A 307 6.31 -14.60 -7.87
N ASN A 308 7.60 -14.41 -7.62
CA ASN A 308 8.67 -15.17 -8.27
C ASN A 308 8.99 -16.43 -7.46
N PRO A 309 8.55 -17.64 -7.89
CA PRO A 309 8.78 -18.87 -7.13
C PRO A 309 10.26 -19.24 -6.99
N ASP A 310 11.11 -18.76 -7.91
CA ASP A 310 12.53 -19.07 -7.90
C ASP A 310 13.32 -18.13 -6.99
N TYR A 311 12.75 -17.00 -6.56
CA TYR A 311 13.47 -16.02 -5.73
C TYR A 311 13.82 -16.56 -4.36
N VAL A 312 12.94 -17.37 -3.80
CA VAL A 312 13.03 -17.84 -2.43
C VAL A 312 14.13 -18.87 -2.27
N ASN A 313 15.08 -18.62 -1.37
CA ASN A 313 16.09 -19.60 -1.01
C ASN A 313 15.50 -20.62 -0.04
N LYS A 314 15.08 -21.77 -0.56
CA LYS A 314 14.49 -22.87 0.20
C LYS A 314 15.43 -23.53 1.22
N ASN A 315 16.74 -23.29 1.11
CA ASN A 315 17.74 -23.79 2.05
C ASN A 315 17.92 -22.87 3.27
N LYS A 316 17.40 -21.64 3.23
CA LYS A 316 17.38 -20.75 4.40
C LYS A 316 16.19 -21.10 5.29
N ALA A 317 16.34 -20.88 6.60
CA ALA A 317 15.21 -20.98 7.52
C ALA A 317 14.09 -20.02 7.08
N ARG A 318 12.84 -20.50 7.11
CA ARG A 318 11.65 -19.82 6.57
C ARG A 318 11.31 -18.47 7.24
N TRP A 319 11.99 -18.16 8.34
CA TRP A 319 11.89 -16.87 9.02
C TRP A 319 12.93 -15.85 8.62
N LYS A 320 14.04 -16.27 8.00
CA LYS A 320 15.10 -15.33 7.61
C LYS A 320 14.62 -14.39 6.50
N PRO A 321 15.04 -13.11 6.52
CA PRO A 321 14.75 -12.18 5.45
C PRO A 321 15.22 -12.71 4.08
N GLN A 322 14.30 -12.69 3.12
CA GLN A 322 14.54 -12.93 1.70
C GLN A 322 14.45 -11.62 0.92
N PHE A 323 13.52 -10.75 1.31
CA PHE A 323 13.36 -9.39 0.81
C PHE A 323 12.75 -8.52 1.92
N ILE A 324 12.90 -7.20 1.79
CA ILE A 324 12.35 -6.22 2.73
C ILE A 324 11.65 -5.12 1.95
N TRP A 325 10.39 -4.85 2.28
CA TRP A 325 9.62 -3.74 1.71
C TRP A 325 9.52 -2.61 2.72
N ILE A 326 10.03 -1.44 2.38
CA ILE A 326 9.98 -0.26 3.25
C ILE A 326 8.96 0.69 2.67
N LYS A 327 8.08 1.23 3.53
CA LYS A 327 7.04 2.17 3.15
C LYS A 327 6.98 3.29 4.17
N TRP A 328 6.91 4.55 3.73
CA TRP A 328 6.65 5.68 4.64
C TRP A 328 5.61 6.62 4.08
N TYR A 329 4.88 7.29 4.97
CA TYR A 329 3.82 8.23 4.61
C TYR A 329 4.30 9.67 4.70
N LYS A 330 3.96 10.43 3.66
CA LYS A 330 4.20 11.87 3.54
C LYS A 330 2.87 12.61 3.41
N PRO A 331 2.19 12.89 4.53
CA PRO A 331 1.05 13.79 4.54
C PRO A 331 1.43 15.21 4.07
N VAL A 332 0.64 15.79 3.18
CA VAL A 332 0.86 17.14 2.61
C VAL A 332 0.75 18.20 3.70
N GLY A 333 1.70 19.12 3.73
CA GLY A 333 1.71 20.25 4.65
C GLY A 333 2.16 19.92 6.07
N ASN A 334 2.63 18.69 6.32
CA ASN A 334 3.18 18.29 7.62
C ASN A 334 4.73 18.36 7.60
N PRO A 335 5.36 19.31 8.32
CA PRO A 335 6.82 19.47 8.32
C PRO A 335 7.58 18.22 8.80
N ALA A 336 7.08 17.53 9.84
CA ALA A 336 7.72 16.32 10.34
C ALA A 336 7.73 15.20 9.29
N ALA A 337 6.72 15.16 8.42
CA ALA A 337 6.68 14.21 7.30
C ALA A 337 7.69 14.56 6.20
N ILE A 338 7.93 15.84 5.94
CA ILE A 338 8.97 16.31 5.02
C ILE A 338 10.35 15.95 5.56
N GLU A 339 10.59 16.13 6.85
CA GLU A 339 11.84 15.72 7.50
C GLU A 339 12.08 14.21 7.41
N LEU A 340 11.05 13.39 7.67
CA LEU A 340 11.16 11.93 7.49
C LEU A 340 11.44 11.55 6.04
N ASP A 341 10.77 12.17 5.07
CA ASP A 341 10.99 11.92 3.64
C ASP A 341 12.41 12.29 3.21
N ASN A 342 12.90 13.46 3.64
CA ASN A 342 14.25 13.93 3.36
C ASN A 342 15.31 13.01 3.98
N LEU A 343 15.11 12.58 5.23
CA LEU A 343 15.96 11.59 5.87
C LEU A 343 16.03 10.32 5.02
N LEU A 344 14.88 9.74 4.66
CA LEU A 344 14.82 8.46 3.97
C LEU A 344 15.37 8.54 2.54
N LYS A 345 15.14 9.63 1.82
CA LYS A 345 15.63 9.79 0.44
C LYS A 345 17.09 10.19 0.34
N ASN A 346 17.59 11.00 1.28
CA ASN A 346 18.88 11.67 1.12
C ASN A 346 19.95 11.21 2.13
N GLN A 347 19.58 10.64 3.27
CA GLN A 347 20.51 10.34 4.37
C GLN A 347 20.53 8.86 4.75
N PHE A 348 19.38 8.17 4.65
CA PHE A 348 19.27 6.78 5.04
C PHE A 348 19.94 5.86 4.02
N ASP A 349 20.85 5.00 4.51
CA ASP A 349 21.52 4.00 3.68
C ASP A 349 20.76 2.68 3.73
N PHE A 350 19.94 2.43 2.70
CA PHE A 350 19.15 1.20 2.57
C PHE A 350 20.02 -0.07 2.47
N SER A 351 21.30 0.03 2.08
CA SER A 351 22.18 -1.15 2.02
C SER A 351 22.41 -1.77 3.41
N LYS A 352 22.26 -1.01 4.50
CA LYS A 352 22.33 -1.53 5.87
C LYS A 352 21.25 -2.56 6.16
N LEU A 353 20.05 -2.38 5.60
CA LEU A 353 18.97 -3.36 5.67
C LEU A 353 19.19 -4.49 4.67
N GLY A 354 19.78 -4.21 3.50
CA GLY A 354 20.19 -5.24 2.53
C GLY A 354 21.14 -6.29 3.11
N LYS A 355 22.02 -5.92 4.04
CA LYS A 355 22.92 -6.85 4.75
C LYS A 355 22.16 -7.92 5.56
N LEU A 356 20.91 -7.66 5.95
CA LEU A 356 20.08 -8.61 6.69
C LEU A 356 19.55 -9.75 5.81
N LEU A 357 19.66 -9.63 4.48
CA LEU A 357 19.24 -10.68 3.54
C LEU A 357 20.23 -11.84 3.44
N ASN A 358 21.46 -11.69 3.94
CA ASN A 358 22.56 -12.64 3.73
C ASN A 358 22.68 -13.69 4.85
#